data_AF-A0A5B6W6Z6-F1
#
_entry.id   AF-A0A5B6W6Z6-F1
#
_cell.length_a   1.000
_cell.length_b   1.000
_cell.length_c   1.000
_cell.angle_alpha   90.00
_cell.angle_beta   90.00
_cell.angle_gamma   90.00
#
_symmetry.space_group_name_H-M   'P 1'
#
loop_
_entity.id
_entity.type
_entity.pdbx_description
1 polymer ?
#
loop_
_entity_poly.entity_id
_entity_poly.type
_entity_poly.pdbx_seq_one_letter_code
_entity_poly.pdbx_strand_id
1 'polypeptide(L)'
;MYNDLKQLYWLYGMKRDISQFVSKCLICQQVKAEHQVSSGLLQPIMIPKWKWDRVTMDFVSDFSLDKLAELYISKIVQLHRVPLSIISDRDPRFTSRFWKKLQEALGTKLHFSTAFHPQTDGQSE
;
A
#
# COMPACT_ATOMS: atom_id res chain seq x y z
N MET A 1 28.78 -2.55 -11.55
CA MET A 1 29.28 -3.17 -12.80
C MET A 1 30.16 -2.22 -13.63
N TYR A 2 29.66 -1.11 -14.22
CA TYR A 2 30.53 -0.19 -14.97
C TYR A 2 31.63 0.44 -14.10
N ASN A 3 31.27 0.91 -12.91
CA ASN A 3 32.22 1.56 -12.00
C ASN A 3 33.31 0.61 -11.50
N ASP A 4 33.03 -0.69 -11.44
CA ASP A 4 33.98 -1.72 -11.01
C ASP A 4 34.96 -2.05 -12.14
N LEU A 5 34.43 -2.26 -13.36
CA LEU A 5 35.24 -2.59 -14.54
C LEU A 5 36.13 -1.42 -15.02
N LYS A 6 35.68 -0.17 -14.82
CA LYS A 6 36.45 1.04 -15.14
C LYS A 6 37.77 1.14 -14.36
N GLN A 7 37.89 0.50 -13.20
CA GLN A 7 39.10 0.56 -12.39
C GLN A 7 40.26 -0.22 -13.00
N LEU A 8 39.97 -1.24 -13.81
CA LEU A 8 40.96 -2.17 -14.35
C LEU A 8 41.05 -2.13 -15.88
N TYR A 9 39.98 -1.71 -16.56
CA TYR A 9 39.88 -1.77 -18.02
C TYR A 9 39.38 -0.46 -18.63
N TRP A 10 39.92 -0.08 -19.79
CA TRP A 10 39.46 1.05 -20.59
C TRP A 10 39.19 0.60 -22.03
N LEU A 11 37.92 0.34 -22.34
CA LEU A 11 37.46 -0.10 -23.66
C LEU A 11 36.51 0.92 -24.27
N TYR A 12 36.63 1.12 -25.59
CA TYR A 12 35.73 2.00 -26.33
C TYR A 12 34.29 1.47 -26.26
N GLY A 13 33.33 2.33 -25.92
CA GLY A 13 31.92 1.93 -25.83
C GLY A 13 31.52 1.12 -24.59
N MET A 14 32.42 0.87 -23.64
CA MET A 14 32.19 -0.03 -22.49
C MET A 14 30.90 0.24 -21.70
N LYS A 15 30.51 1.52 -21.53
CA LYS A 15 29.22 1.86 -20.89
C LYS A 15 28.03 1.28 -21.64
N ARG A 16 28.03 1.38 -22.97
CA ARG A 16 26.95 0.91 -23.84
C ARG A 16 26.83 -0.61 -23.79
N ASP A 17 27.97 -1.30 -23.88
CA ASP A 17 27.98 -2.76 -23.91
C ASP A 17 27.54 -3.35 -22.56
N ILE A 18 28.01 -2.77 -21.45
CA ILE A 18 27.55 -3.13 -20.10
C ILE A 18 26.06 -2.86 -19.95
N SER A 19 25.57 -1.71 -20.43
CA SER A 19 24.15 -1.40 -20.37
C SER A 19 23.31 -2.39 -21.19
N GLN A 20 23.77 -2.78 -22.38
CA GLN A 20 23.10 -3.79 -23.21
C GLN A 20 23.12 -5.16 -22.54
N PHE A 21 24.25 -5.55 -21.96
CA PHE A 21 24.36 -6.82 -21.23
C PHE A 21 23.39 -6.87 -20.04
N VAL A 22 23.38 -5.83 -19.20
CA VAL A 22 22.47 -5.73 -18.05
C VAL A 22 21.02 -5.72 -18.49
N SER A 23 20.68 -5.08 -19.63
CA SER A 23 19.31 -5.09 -20.17
C SER A 23 18.83 -6.47 -20.59
N LYS A 24 19.73 -7.35 -21.05
CA LYS A 24 19.41 -8.72 -21.51
C LYS A 24 19.55 -9.79 -20.42
N CYS A 25 20.23 -9.48 -19.31
CA CYS A 25 20.46 -10.43 -18.24
C CYS A 25 19.22 -10.58 -17.35
N LEU A 26 18.57 -11.76 -17.39
CA LEU A 26 17.36 -12.07 -16.63
C LEU A 26 17.55 -11.90 -15.11
N ILE A 27 18.67 -12.39 -14.56
CA ILE A 27 18.97 -12.27 -13.13
C ILE A 27 19.09 -10.79 -12.74
N CYS A 28 19.77 -9.98 -13.56
CA CYS A 28 19.87 -8.54 -13.31
C CYS A 28 18.51 -7.85 -13.38
N GLN A 29 17.64 -8.22 -14.32
CA GLN A 29 16.31 -7.62 -14.43
C GLN A 29 15.37 -8.05 -13.29
N GLN A 30 15.48 -9.29 -12.80
CA GLN A 30 14.65 -9.80 -11.70
C GLN A 30 15.05 -9.24 -10.34
N VAL A 31 16.36 -9.07 -10.10
CA VAL A 31 16.89 -8.60 -8.80
C VAL A 31 16.93 -7.07 -8.71
N LYS A 32 16.97 -6.37 -9.85
CA LYS A 32 16.97 -4.91 -9.85
C LYS A 32 15.59 -4.40 -9.45
N ALA A 33 15.48 -3.92 -8.22
CA ALA A 33 14.31 -3.18 -7.78
C ALA A 33 14.07 -2.00 -8.74
N GLU A 34 12.82 -1.84 -9.19
CA GLU A 34 12.42 -0.68 -9.98
C GLU A 34 12.54 0.58 -9.11
N HIS A 35 13.56 1.39 -9.36
CA HIS A 35 13.58 2.79 -8.92
C HIS A 35 12.70 3.66 -9.83
N GLN A 36 11.50 3.19 -10.16
CA GLN A 36 10.51 4.01 -10.83
C GLN A 36 9.90 4.92 -9.77
N VAL A 37 9.99 6.24 -9.97
CA VAL A 37 9.09 7.16 -9.27
C VAL A 37 7.69 6.77 -9.72
N SER A 38 6.76 6.58 -8.77
CA SER A 38 5.38 6.22 -9.07
C SER A 38 4.86 7.14 -10.19
N SER A 39 4.57 6.56 -11.34
CA SER A 39 4.11 7.29 -12.53
C SER A 39 2.64 7.64 -12.35
N GLY A 40 2.37 8.57 -11.43
CA GLY A 40 1.04 9.06 -11.12
C GLY A 40 1.12 10.18 -10.10
N LEU A 41 0.32 11.24 -10.30
CA LEU A 41 -0.03 12.13 -9.21
C LEU A 41 -0.64 11.25 -8.11
N LEU A 42 -0.06 11.26 -6.91
CA LEU A 42 -0.70 10.68 -5.72
C LEU A 42 -2.12 11.22 -5.71
N GLN A 43 -3.12 10.36 -5.86
CA GLN A 43 -4.51 10.81 -5.80
C GLN A 43 -4.70 11.37 -4.38
N PRO A 44 -4.95 12.68 -4.23
CA PRO A 44 -5.11 13.24 -2.91
C PRO A 44 -6.34 12.60 -2.29
N ILE A 45 -6.16 12.03 -1.09
CA ILE A 45 -7.28 11.57 -0.28
C ILE A 45 -8.16 12.81 -0.06
N MET A 46 -9.40 12.77 -0.55
CA MET A 46 -10.34 13.88 -0.34
C MET A 46 -10.38 14.22 1.15
N ILE A 47 -10.05 15.47 1.48
CA ILE A 47 -10.04 15.97 2.86
C ILE A 47 -11.46 15.82 3.40
N PRO A 48 -11.65 15.08 4.51
CA PRO A 48 -12.97 14.93 5.10
C PRO A 48 -13.50 16.29 5.55
N LYS A 49 -14.79 16.54 5.33
CA LYS A 49 -15.43 17.79 5.74
C LYS A 49 -15.58 17.88 7.26
N TRP A 50 -15.62 16.73 7.94
CA TRP A 50 -15.77 16.66 9.38
C TRP A 50 -14.92 15.55 10.00
N LYS A 51 -14.70 15.66 11.32
CA LYS A 51 -14.02 14.63 12.11
C LYS A 51 -14.77 13.30 12.02
N TRP A 52 -14.03 12.20 11.89
CA TRP A 52 -14.56 10.81 11.84
C TRP A 52 -15.41 10.46 10.61
N ASP A 53 -15.57 11.35 9.63
CA ASP A 53 -16.25 11.03 8.36
C ASP A 53 -15.49 9.96 7.56
N ARG A 54 -14.16 10.01 7.61
CA ARG A 54 -13.27 9.04 6.97
C ARG A 54 -12.24 8.60 7.98
N VAL A 55 -12.05 7.28 8.07
CA VAL A 55 -11.05 6.67 8.94
C VAL A 55 -10.14 5.75 8.12
N THR A 56 -8.85 5.77 8.42
CA THR A 56 -7.90 4.76 7.96
C THR A 56 -7.74 3.73 9.08
N MET A 57 -7.73 2.45 8.73
CA MET A 57 -7.63 1.36 9.71
C MET A 57 -6.56 0.38 9.27
N ASP A 58 -5.59 0.17 10.15
CA ASP A 58 -4.57 -0.86 10.05
C ASP A 58 -4.50 -1.65 11.39
N PHE A 59 -4.11 -2.92 11.33
CA PHE A 59 -3.94 -3.77 12.51
C PHE A 59 -2.51 -4.26 12.62
N VAL A 60 -1.83 -3.76 13.64
CA VAL A 60 -0.47 -4.17 14.04
C VAL A 60 -0.45 -5.57 14.69
N SER A 61 -1.61 -6.21 14.93
CA SER A 61 -1.68 -7.48 15.69
C SER A 61 -2.73 -8.47 15.15
N ASP A 62 -2.49 -9.75 15.44
CA ASP A 62 -3.33 -10.87 15.01
C ASP A 62 -4.60 -11.00 15.86
N PHE A 63 -5.58 -10.13 15.63
CA PHE A 63 -6.93 -10.31 16.13
C PHE A 63 -7.76 -11.24 15.23
N SER A 64 -8.62 -12.05 15.84
CA SER A 64 -9.68 -12.76 15.12
C SER A 64 -10.69 -11.76 14.55
N LEU A 65 -11.40 -12.17 13.48
CA LEU A 65 -12.40 -11.33 12.83
C LEU A 65 -13.53 -10.91 13.78
N ASP A 66 -13.92 -11.79 14.71
CA ASP A 66 -14.95 -11.50 15.71
C ASP A 66 -14.48 -10.41 16.67
N LYS A 67 -13.23 -10.50 17.13
CA LYS A 67 -12.68 -9.52 18.06
C LYS A 67 -12.50 -8.16 17.38
N LEU A 68 -12.09 -8.17 16.12
CA LEU A 68 -11.97 -6.99 15.28
C LEU A 68 -13.33 -6.27 15.16
N ALA A 69 -14.41 -7.00 14.88
CA ALA A 69 -15.73 -6.42 14.77
C ALA A 69 -16.25 -5.87 16.10
N GLU A 70 -16.06 -6.58 17.20
CA GLU A 70 -16.41 -6.12 18.55
C GLU A 70 -15.68 -4.81 18.91
N LEU A 71 -14.37 -4.75 18.65
CA LEU A 71 -13.56 -3.55 18.91
C LEU A 71 -13.99 -2.39 18.01
N TYR A 72 -14.22 -2.63 16.72
CA TYR A 72 -14.69 -1.60 15.80
C TYR A 72 -16.02 -0.98 16.26
N ILE A 73 -16.99 -1.82 16.65
CA ILE A 73 -18.28 -1.32 17.12
C ILE A 73 -18.13 -0.55 18.45
N SER A 74 -17.42 -1.12 19.42
CA SER A 74 -17.30 -0.52 20.76
C SER A 74 -16.41 0.71 20.84
N LYS A 75 -15.38 0.81 19.98
CA LYS A 75 -14.39 1.90 20.02
C LYS A 75 -14.62 2.96 18.96
N ILE A 76 -15.08 2.58 17.77
CA ILE A 76 -15.28 3.53 16.67
C ILE A 76 -16.75 3.92 16.60
N VAL A 77 -17.64 2.96 16.33
CA VAL A 77 -19.05 3.26 16.06
C VAL A 77 -19.74 3.85 17.30
N GLN A 78 -19.49 3.29 18.49
CA GLN A 78 -20.12 3.76 19.72
C GLN A 78 -19.66 5.17 20.14
N LEU A 79 -18.37 5.49 19.97
CA LEU A 79 -17.81 6.77 20.43
C LEU A 79 -17.90 7.88 19.37
N HIS A 80 -17.86 7.52 18.10
CA HIS A 80 -17.68 8.46 17.00
C HIS A 80 -18.77 8.37 15.92
N ARG A 81 -19.75 7.47 16.10
CA ARG A 81 -20.77 7.10 15.10
C ARG A 81 -20.16 6.33 13.92
N VAL A 82 -21.03 5.91 13.00
CA VAL A 82 -20.61 5.18 11.81
C VAL A 82 -19.87 6.14 10.85
N PRO A 83 -18.63 5.83 10.45
CA PRO A 83 -17.90 6.62 9.47
C PRO A 83 -18.55 6.51 8.09
N LEU A 84 -18.44 7.56 7.26
CA LEU A 84 -18.92 7.52 5.87
C LEU A 84 -18.03 6.62 4.99
N SER A 85 -16.74 6.53 5.30
CA SER A 85 -15.82 5.65 4.59
C SER A 85 -14.65 5.15 5.44
N ILE A 86 -14.20 3.93 5.14
CA ILE A 86 -13.00 3.32 5.71
C ILE A 86 -12.00 3.08 4.58
N ILE A 87 -10.74 3.41 4.82
CA ILE A 87 -9.61 2.96 4.02
C ILE A 87 -8.86 1.92 4.85
N SER A 88 -8.65 0.73 4.32
CA SER A 88 -7.85 -0.30 4.97
C SER A 88 -6.87 -0.93 3.98
N ASP A 89 -5.89 -1.66 4.50
CA ASP A 89 -5.06 -2.52 3.68
C ASP A 89 -5.85 -3.73 3.14
N ARG A 90 -5.16 -4.61 2.41
CA ARG A 90 -5.77 -5.80 1.80
C ARG A 90 -5.73 -7.03 2.71
N ASP A 91 -5.62 -6.86 4.03
CA ASP A 91 -5.66 -7.96 4.97
C ASP A 91 -6.92 -8.84 4.74
N PRO A 92 -6.78 -10.18 4.79
CA PRO A 92 -7.89 -11.12 4.65
C PRO A 92 -9.11 -10.82 5.54
N ARG A 93 -8.90 -10.21 6.71
CA ARG A 93 -9.94 -9.81 7.66
C ARG A 93 -10.82 -8.71 7.08
N PHE A 94 -10.22 -7.67 6.49
CA PHE A 94 -10.97 -6.58 5.86
C PHE A 94 -11.56 -6.97 4.51
N THR A 95 -10.92 -7.89 3.79
CA THR A 95 -11.44 -8.39 2.51
C THR A 95 -12.48 -9.51 2.68
N SER A 96 -12.70 -9.98 3.91
CA SER A 96 -13.66 -11.04 4.26
C SER A 96 -15.10 -10.69 3.88
N ARG A 97 -15.90 -11.73 3.60
CA ARG A 97 -17.33 -11.55 3.27
C ARG A 97 -18.10 -10.90 4.41
N PHE A 98 -17.81 -11.31 5.64
CA PHE A 98 -18.44 -10.79 6.84
C PHE A 98 -18.16 -9.29 6.99
N TRP A 99 -16.90 -8.86 6.91
CA TRP A 99 -16.55 -7.44 7.06
C TRP A 99 -17.21 -6.57 5.98
N LYS A 100 -17.18 -7.01 4.72
CA LYS A 100 -17.86 -6.33 3.62
C LYS A 100 -19.36 -6.16 3.90
N LYS A 101 -20.03 -7.22 4.35
CA LYS A 101 -21.47 -7.20 4.68
C LYS A 101 -21.78 -6.33 5.89
N LEU A 102 -20.93 -6.33 6.90
CA LEU A 102 -21.05 -5.46 8.07
C LEU A 102 -21.00 -3.98 7.65
N GLN A 103 -20.01 -3.60 6.84
CA GLN A 103 -19.88 -2.21 6.38
C GLN A 103 -21.02 -1.79 5.43
N GLU A 104 -21.47 -2.69 4.55
CA GLU A 104 -22.64 -2.47 3.71
C GLU A 104 -23.90 -2.21 4.54
N ALA A 105 -24.14 -3.00 5.60
CA ALA A 105 -25.28 -2.84 6.50
C ALA A 105 -25.22 -1.53 7.32
N LEU A 106 -24.01 -1.08 7.66
CA LEU A 106 -23.79 0.20 8.35
C LEU A 106 -23.84 1.42 7.41
N GLY A 107 -23.81 1.20 6.08
CA GLY A 107 -23.75 2.29 5.10
C GLY A 107 -22.35 2.88 4.90
N THR A 108 -21.31 2.22 5.39
CA THR A 108 -19.91 2.65 5.28
C THR A 108 -19.32 2.25 3.92
N LYS A 109 -18.64 3.17 3.24
CA LYS A 109 -17.89 2.84 2.01
C LYS A 109 -16.51 2.29 2.34
N LEU A 110 -16.23 1.05 1.95
CA LEU A 110 -14.92 0.41 2.14
C LEU A 110 -14.03 0.62 0.91
N HIS A 111 -12.83 1.14 1.13
CA HIS A 111 -11.78 1.32 0.14
C HIS A 111 -10.53 0.56 0.58
N PHE A 112 -9.84 -0.08 -0.37
CA PHE A 112 -8.61 -0.81 -0.09
C PHE A 112 -7.41 -0.07 -0.68
N SER A 113 -6.33 0.04 0.09
CA SER A 113 -5.06 0.53 -0.42
C SER A 113 -4.53 -0.42 -1.51
N THR A 114 -3.77 0.12 -2.46
CA THR A 114 -3.08 -0.67 -3.47
C THR A 114 -1.88 -1.37 -2.85
N ALA A 115 -1.70 -2.66 -3.17
CA ALA A 115 -0.53 -3.42 -2.74
C ALA A 115 0.75 -2.66 -3.12
N PHE A 116 1.69 -2.55 -2.17
CA PHE A 116 2.98 -1.87 -2.35
C PHE A 116 2.92 -0.34 -2.55
N HIS A 117 1.87 0.35 -2.07
CA HIS A 117 1.83 1.82 -1.97
C HIS A 117 1.56 2.28 -0.51
N PRO A 118 2.55 2.14 0.40
CA PRO A 118 2.41 2.51 1.81
C PRO A 118 2.07 3.99 2.02
N GLN A 119 2.30 4.86 1.03
CA GLN A 119 1.90 6.28 1.10
C GLN A 119 0.39 6.51 1.22
N THR A 120 -0.46 5.53 0.84
CA THR A 120 -1.91 5.63 1.04
C THR A 120 -2.32 5.23 2.47
N ASP A 121 -1.49 4.43 3.14
CA ASP A 121 -1.71 3.90 4.49
C ASP A 121 -0.87 4.60 5.57
N GLY A 122 0.08 5.46 5.19
CA GLY A 122 0.93 6.22 6.12
C GLY A 122 0.20 7.28 6.94
N GLN A 123 -1.14 7.30 6.93
CA GLN A 123 -1.93 8.02 7.95
C GLN A 123 -2.23 7.12 9.16
N SER A 124 -2.12 5.80 9.00
CA SER A 124 -2.33 4.76 10.01
C SER A 124 -1.03 4.38 10.73
N GLU A 125 0.09 4.36 10.00
CA GLU A 125 1.47 4.11 10.51
C GLU A 125 2.06 5.34 11.21
#